data_AF-A0A7X8CXR9-F1
#
_entry.id   AF-A0A7X8CXR9-F1
#
_cell.length_a   1.000
_cell.length_b   1.000
_cell.length_c   1.000
_cell.angle_alpha   90.00
_cell.angle_beta   90.00
_cell.angle_gamma   90.00
#
_symmetry.space_group_name_H-M   'P 1'
#
loop_
_entity.id
_entity.type
_entity.pdbx_description
1 polymer ?
#
loop_
_entity_poly.entity_id
_entity_poly.type
_entity_poly.pdbx_seq_one_letter_code
_entity_poly.pdbx_strand_id
1 'polypeptide(L)'
;MKKFAYLGLALGLVLIAASCSSVASGALSGALGAVVPGGGGGGGAIASAAAPVEFQSGEILASADSRSMFDSSFRVAKILTPASAATKNQAEALWIADGKKQWVNYVIGSRKATKADFVIGAPVFYLNGWANHDKISADDYRKDVWNLGNITSVELLYKNQVEIDGAPYYIEYLRVPTDPVK
;
A
#
# COMPACT_ATOMS: atom_id res chain seq x y z
N MET A 1 -42.13 56.17 -4.40
CA MET A 1 -42.34 55.64 -3.04
C MET A 1 -41.03 55.78 -2.26
N LYS A 2 -41.16 56.14 -0.97
CA LYS A 2 -40.13 56.62 -0.01
C LYS A 2 -38.86 55.76 0.02
N LYS A 3 -37.66 56.31 -0.26
CA LYS A 3 -36.58 56.69 0.71
C LYS A 3 -36.49 55.78 1.94
N PHE A 4 -35.35 55.11 2.15
CA PHE A 4 -34.50 55.19 3.35
C PHE A 4 -33.13 54.52 3.09
N ALA A 5 -32.08 55.29 3.36
CA ALA A 5 -30.68 54.92 3.35
C ALA A 5 -30.18 54.91 4.80
N TYR A 6 -29.39 53.92 5.20
CA TYR A 6 -28.42 53.92 6.32
C TYR A 6 -27.56 52.66 6.12
N LEU A 7 -26.32 52.72 5.62
CA LEU A 7 -25.08 53.13 6.31
C LEU A 7 -24.93 52.49 7.70
N GLY A 8 -24.07 51.48 7.80
CA GLY A 8 -23.72 50.78 9.03
C GLY A 8 -22.35 50.11 8.90
N LEU A 9 -21.32 50.90 9.11
CA LEU A 9 -19.91 50.53 9.19
C LEU A 9 -19.61 50.06 10.64
N ALA A 10 -19.11 48.83 10.80
CA ALA A 10 -18.42 48.34 11.99
C ALA A 10 -17.50 47.20 11.51
N LEU A 11 -16.22 47.44 11.22
CA LEU A 11 -15.12 47.58 12.17
C LEU A 11 -15.12 46.47 13.23
N GLY A 12 -14.40 45.39 12.94
CA GLY A 12 -14.12 44.28 13.85
C GLY A 12 -12.71 43.77 13.62
N LEU A 13 -11.74 44.57 14.07
CA LEU A 13 -10.32 44.24 14.09
C LEU A 13 -10.03 43.52 15.41
N VAL A 14 -9.73 42.22 15.36
CA VAL A 14 -9.10 41.50 16.47
C VAL A 14 -8.01 40.60 15.89
N LEU A 15 -6.76 41.07 16.02
CA LEU A 15 -5.57 40.23 16.10
C LEU A 15 -5.74 39.25 17.28
N ILE A 16 -5.21 38.03 17.16
CA ILE A 16 -4.38 37.39 18.20
C ILE A 16 -3.59 36.20 17.59
N ALA A 17 -2.28 36.32 17.77
CA ALA A 17 -1.23 35.32 18.00
C ALA A 17 -0.96 34.18 17.00
N ALA A 18 0.25 34.25 16.46
CA ALA A 18 1.08 33.13 16.09
C ALA A 18 1.30 32.16 17.26
N SER A 19 1.32 30.87 16.98
CA SER A 19 2.10 29.90 17.74
C SER A 19 2.63 28.82 16.79
N CYS A 20 3.83 29.07 16.27
CA CYS A 20 4.80 28.02 16.00
C CYS A 20 5.11 27.32 17.33
N SER A 21 4.76 26.05 17.46
CA SER A 21 5.37 25.17 18.46
C SER A 21 6.41 24.32 17.75
N SER A 22 7.65 24.80 17.73
CA SER A 22 8.82 23.94 17.56
C SER A 22 9.19 23.28 18.89
N VAL A 23 9.88 22.15 18.78
CA VAL A 23 10.63 21.37 19.78
C VAL A 23 9.87 20.56 20.84
N ALA A 24 9.82 19.25 20.61
CA ALA A 24 10.24 18.28 21.62
C ALA A 24 11.33 17.39 21.01
N SER A 25 12.59 17.78 21.24
CA SER A 25 13.70 16.84 21.30
C SER A 25 13.45 15.92 22.50
N GLY A 26 13.06 14.67 22.24
CA GLY A 26 13.20 13.57 23.18
C GLY A 26 14.58 12.95 22.98
N ALA A 27 15.44 13.18 23.96
CA ALA A 27 16.85 12.83 23.94
C ALA A 27 17.12 11.32 23.90
N LEU A 28 18.28 11.02 23.30
CA LEU A 28 19.06 9.80 23.44
C LEU A 28 19.29 9.42 24.91
N SER A 29 19.16 8.14 25.22
CA SER A 29 19.87 7.43 26.31
C SER A 29 19.89 5.95 25.93
N GLY A 30 20.90 5.52 25.17
CA GLY A 30 22.00 4.68 25.67
C GLY A 30 21.92 3.34 24.90
N ALA A 31 22.95 2.77 24.29
CA ALA A 31 24.39 2.82 24.50
C ALA A 31 25.09 2.89 23.11
N LEU A 32 26.11 3.72 22.86
CA LEU A 32 27.49 3.60 23.37
C LEU A 32 28.03 2.17 23.35
N GLY A 33 28.53 1.77 22.18
CA GLY A 33 29.47 0.66 22.03
C GLY A 33 30.45 0.96 20.89
N ALA A 34 31.69 1.27 21.27
CA ALA A 34 32.90 1.38 20.45
C ALA A 34 33.04 2.58 19.49
N VAL A 35 33.69 3.62 20.03
CA VAL A 35 34.46 4.61 19.26
C VAL A 35 35.68 3.96 18.62
N VAL A 36 35.82 4.09 17.29
CA VAL A 36 37.09 3.95 16.57
C VAL A 36 37.41 5.33 15.98
N PRO A 37 38.55 5.97 16.31
CA PRO A 37 38.92 7.24 15.70
C PRO A 37 39.67 6.96 14.39
N GLY A 38 39.09 7.31 13.25
CA GLY A 38 39.78 7.16 11.98
C GLY A 38 39.00 7.67 10.78
N GLY A 39 39.25 8.93 10.42
CA GLY A 39 39.39 9.39 9.04
C GLY A 39 38.20 9.29 8.08
N GLY A 40 37.63 10.46 7.76
CA GLY A 40 37.49 10.90 6.38
C GLY A 40 36.34 10.34 5.54
N GLY A 41 35.39 11.23 5.23
CA GLY A 41 34.91 11.43 3.85
C GLY A 41 34.02 10.36 3.24
N GLY A 42 32.76 10.71 3.02
CA GLY A 42 31.86 9.98 2.14
C GLY A 42 30.55 9.56 2.79
N GLY A 43 29.77 10.55 3.25
CA GLY A 43 28.37 10.34 3.62
C GLY A 43 27.52 10.09 2.37
N GLY A 44 27.74 8.97 1.70
CA GLY A 44 26.73 8.39 0.84
C GLY A 44 25.59 7.99 1.75
N ALA A 45 24.45 8.67 1.64
CA ALA A 45 23.22 8.22 2.26
C ALA A 45 22.91 6.84 1.69
N ILE A 46 23.30 5.79 2.41
CA ILE A 46 22.70 4.48 2.26
C ILE A 46 21.23 4.68 2.60
N ALA A 47 20.41 4.90 1.58
CA ALA A 47 18.98 4.81 1.69
C ALA A 47 18.70 3.46 2.35
N SER A 48 18.30 3.53 3.62
CA SER A 48 17.78 2.37 4.32
C SER A 48 16.72 1.79 3.40
N ALA A 49 16.92 0.56 2.95
CA ALA A 49 15.93 -0.13 2.13
C ALA A 49 14.62 -0.06 2.92
N ALA A 50 13.70 0.79 2.44
CA ALA A 50 12.45 1.03 3.11
C ALA A 50 11.78 -0.35 3.29
N ALA A 51 11.39 -0.65 4.53
CA ALA A 51 10.66 -1.87 4.84
C ALA A 51 9.51 -2.05 3.82
N PRO A 52 9.16 -3.29 3.44
CA PRO A 52 8.14 -3.56 2.45
C PRO A 52 6.92 -2.69 2.73
N VAL A 53 6.49 -1.91 1.75
CA VAL A 53 5.52 -0.83 1.96
C VAL A 53 4.15 -1.43 2.19
N GLU A 54 3.47 -1.01 3.26
CA GLU A 54 2.09 -1.42 3.51
C GLU A 54 1.14 -0.67 2.57
N PHE A 55 0.03 -1.30 2.22
CA PHE A 55 -1.07 -0.59 1.58
C PHE A 55 -1.54 0.54 2.51
N GLN A 56 -1.84 1.70 1.93
CA GLN A 56 -2.33 2.83 2.72
C GLN A 56 -3.76 2.57 3.19
N SER A 57 -4.20 3.33 4.18
CA SER A 57 -5.57 3.22 4.69
C SER A 57 -6.60 3.40 3.55
N GLY A 58 -7.51 2.44 3.44
CA GLY A 58 -8.55 2.39 2.42
C GLY A 58 -8.11 1.82 1.06
N GLU A 59 -6.86 1.42 0.90
CA GLU A 59 -6.38 0.73 -0.31
C GLU A 59 -6.69 -0.76 -0.27
N ILE A 60 -7.14 -1.28 -1.41
CA ILE A 60 -7.58 -2.67 -1.57
C ILE A 60 -7.24 -3.17 -2.97
N LEU A 61 -7.14 -4.50 -3.14
CA LEU A 61 -7.00 -5.09 -4.48
C LEU A 61 -8.36 -5.16 -5.15
N ALA A 62 -8.41 -4.71 -6.39
CA ALA A 62 -9.61 -4.76 -7.22
C ALA A 62 -9.27 -5.21 -8.65
N SER A 63 -10.24 -5.84 -9.31
CA SER A 63 -10.14 -6.30 -10.69
C SER A 63 -11.42 -6.00 -11.46
N ALA A 64 -11.26 -5.46 -12.66
CA ALA A 64 -12.35 -5.27 -13.61
C ALA A 64 -12.52 -6.45 -14.58
N ASP A 65 -11.70 -7.49 -14.44
CA ASP A 65 -11.81 -8.70 -15.24
C ASP A 65 -13.11 -9.45 -14.92
N SER A 66 -13.64 -10.19 -15.89
CA SER A 66 -14.84 -11.01 -15.76
C SER A 66 -14.54 -12.51 -15.65
N ARG A 67 -13.27 -12.90 -15.76
CA ARG A 67 -12.80 -14.28 -15.57
C ARG A 67 -12.76 -14.65 -14.08
N SER A 68 -12.42 -15.89 -13.77
CA SER A 68 -12.23 -16.33 -12.37
C SER A 68 -11.21 -15.44 -11.63
N MET A 69 -11.24 -15.42 -10.30
CA MET A 69 -10.27 -14.62 -9.55
C MET A 69 -8.82 -15.07 -9.79
N PHE A 70 -8.57 -16.36 -10.01
CA PHE A 70 -7.23 -16.87 -10.32
C PHE A 70 -6.74 -16.45 -11.71
N ASP A 71 -7.64 -16.26 -12.67
CA ASP A 71 -7.28 -15.82 -14.03
C ASP A 71 -7.23 -14.29 -14.17
N SER A 72 -7.59 -13.56 -13.11
CA SER A 72 -7.75 -12.12 -13.11
C SER A 72 -6.46 -11.39 -12.72
N SER A 73 -6.27 -10.22 -13.33
CA SER A 73 -5.28 -9.24 -12.88
C SER A 73 -5.90 -8.25 -11.91
N PHE A 74 -5.24 -8.04 -10.78
CA PHE A 74 -5.63 -7.08 -9.74
C PHE A 74 -4.71 -5.87 -9.75
N ARG A 75 -5.26 -4.74 -9.32
CA ARG A 75 -4.51 -3.51 -9.06
C ARG A 75 -4.99 -2.91 -7.75
N VAL A 76 -4.12 -2.14 -7.10
CA VAL A 76 -4.48 -1.40 -5.88
C VAL A 76 -5.42 -0.25 -6.24
N ALA A 77 -6.50 -0.12 -5.49
CA ALA A 77 -7.52 0.89 -5.68
C ALA A 77 -8.10 1.39 -4.35
N LYS A 78 -8.84 2.49 -4.42
CA LYS A 78 -9.80 2.90 -3.38
C LYS A 78 -11.21 2.71 -3.91
N ILE A 79 -12.11 2.16 -3.10
CA ILE A 79 -13.51 1.98 -3.48
C ILE A 79 -14.28 3.27 -3.22
N LEU A 80 -14.86 3.84 -4.27
CA LEU A 80 -15.69 5.04 -4.21
C LEU A 80 -17.15 4.69 -3.96
N THR A 81 -17.64 3.68 -4.67
CA THR A 81 -19.02 3.18 -4.58
C THR A 81 -18.97 1.66 -4.33
N PRO A 82 -19.42 1.17 -3.16
CA PRO A 82 -19.47 -0.27 -2.89
C PRO A 82 -20.41 -1.02 -3.85
N ALA A 83 -20.14 -2.32 -4.05
CA ALA A 83 -21.00 -3.18 -4.84
C ALA A 83 -22.38 -3.36 -4.18
N SER A 84 -23.44 -3.25 -4.98
CA SER A 84 -24.82 -3.42 -4.53
C SER A 84 -25.71 -3.85 -5.70
N ALA A 85 -26.95 -4.25 -5.42
CA ALA A 85 -27.93 -4.53 -6.47
C ALA A 85 -28.18 -3.33 -7.40
N ALA A 86 -28.14 -2.09 -6.86
CA ALA A 86 -28.30 -0.86 -7.63
C ALA A 86 -27.14 -0.63 -8.63
N THR A 87 -25.95 -1.14 -8.33
CA THR A 87 -24.76 -1.07 -9.19
C THR A 87 -24.51 -2.38 -9.94
N LYS A 88 -25.54 -3.23 -10.10
CA LYS A 88 -25.43 -4.55 -10.76
C LYS A 88 -24.33 -5.43 -10.15
N ASN A 89 -24.14 -5.32 -8.84
CA ASN A 89 -23.10 -5.99 -8.05
C ASN A 89 -21.66 -5.63 -8.44
N GLN A 90 -21.44 -4.47 -9.07
CA GLN A 90 -20.10 -3.93 -9.34
C GLN A 90 -19.76 -2.81 -8.37
N ALA A 91 -18.48 -2.66 -8.03
CA ALA A 91 -17.99 -1.52 -7.27
C ALA A 91 -17.36 -0.49 -8.20
N GLU A 92 -17.38 0.79 -7.84
CA GLU A 92 -16.61 1.82 -8.54
C GLU A 92 -15.28 2.01 -7.80
N ALA A 93 -14.18 1.80 -8.52
CA ALA A 93 -12.82 1.87 -7.99
C ALA A 93 -12.07 3.06 -8.60
N LEU A 94 -11.22 3.69 -7.79
CA LEU A 94 -10.20 4.66 -8.20
C LEU A 94 -8.83 3.98 -8.16
N TRP A 95 -8.20 3.77 -9.31
CA TRP A 95 -6.90 3.11 -9.41
C TRP A 95 -5.78 3.98 -8.81
N ILE A 96 -4.93 3.40 -7.97
CA ILE A 96 -3.78 4.10 -7.38
C ILE A 96 -2.70 4.38 -8.42
N ALA A 97 -2.58 3.53 -9.44
CA ALA A 97 -1.55 3.63 -10.48
C ALA A 97 -1.66 4.89 -11.33
N ASP A 98 -2.89 5.25 -11.76
CA ASP A 98 -3.11 6.33 -12.73
C ASP A 98 -4.26 7.30 -12.37
N GLY A 99 -4.94 7.08 -11.24
CA GLY A 99 -6.04 7.94 -10.79
C GLY A 99 -7.31 7.82 -11.61
N LYS A 100 -7.43 6.83 -12.51
CA LYS A 100 -8.66 6.62 -13.28
C LYS A 100 -9.72 5.90 -12.47
N LYS A 101 -10.98 6.19 -12.79
CA LYS A 101 -12.14 5.49 -12.23
C LYS A 101 -12.59 4.36 -13.14
N GLN A 102 -13.03 3.26 -12.56
CA GLN A 102 -13.53 2.12 -13.30
C GLN A 102 -14.49 1.28 -12.47
N TRP A 103 -15.51 0.70 -13.12
CA TRP A 103 -16.35 -0.32 -12.51
C TRP A 103 -15.60 -1.66 -12.48
N VAL A 104 -15.57 -2.29 -11.30
CA VAL A 104 -14.83 -3.52 -11.03
C VAL A 104 -15.78 -4.64 -10.61
N ASN A 105 -15.42 -5.87 -10.96
CA ASN A 105 -16.18 -7.07 -10.63
C ASN A 105 -15.70 -7.70 -9.31
N TYR A 106 -14.42 -7.53 -8.98
CA TYR A 106 -13.82 -8.06 -7.77
C TYR A 106 -13.21 -6.96 -6.91
N VAL A 107 -13.44 -7.08 -5.62
CA VAL A 107 -12.80 -6.32 -4.55
C VAL A 107 -12.42 -7.33 -3.48
N ILE A 108 -11.15 -7.37 -3.11
CA ILE A 108 -10.62 -8.38 -2.19
C ILE A 108 -9.61 -7.78 -1.22
N GLY A 109 -9.92 -7.93 0.06
CA GLY A 109 -9.03 -7.62 1.16
C GLY A 109 -7.80 -8.52 1.15
N SER A 110 -6.67 -7.94 1.54
CA SER A 110 -5.43 -8.67 1.71
C SER A 110 -4.56 -8.06 2.80
N ARG A 111 -3.74 -8.89 3.42
CA ARG A 111 -2.69 -8.47 4.35
C ARG A 111 -1.35 -9.01 3.89
N LYS A 112 -0.25 -8.45 4.39
CA LYS A 112 1.07 -9.07 4.19
C LYS A 112 1.08 -10.51 4.69
N ALA A 113 1.74 -11.34 3.91
CA ALA A 113 1.99 -12.72 4.26
C ALA A 113 3.02 -12.77 5.40
N THR A 114 2.85 -13.77 6.26
CA THR A 114 3.76 -14.14 7.33
C THR A 114 4.25 -15.56 7.07
N LYS A 115 5.32 -15.99 7.75
CA LYS A 115 5.84 -17.34 7.57
C LYS A 115 4.81 -18.45 7.84
N ALA A 116 3.82 -18.18 8.70
CA ALA A 116 2.75 -19.13 9.02
C ALA A 116 1.74 -19.32 7.87
N ASP A 117 1.69 -18.39 6.91
CA ASP A 117 0.77 -18.46 5.77
C ASP A 117 1.29 -19.34 4.63
N PHE A 118 2.59 -19.66 4.64
CA PHE A 118 3.23 -20.38 3.55
C PHE A 118 3.02 -21.88 3.68
N VAL A 119 1.86 -22.32 3.21
CA VAL A 119 1.46 -23.73 3.12
C VAL A 119 1.20 -24.05 1.64
N ILE A 120 1.64 -25.23 1.19
CA ILE A 120 1.40 -25.68 -0.19
C ILE A 120 -0.10 -25.67 -0.50
N GLY A 121 -0.47 -25.11 -1.64
CA GLY A 121 -1.84 -24.93 -2.10
C GLY A 121 -2.52 -23.65 -1.58
N ALA A 122 -1.94 -22.94 -0.61
CA ALA A 122 -2.54 -21.71 -0.11
C ALA A 122 -2.56 -20.61 -1.20
N PRO A 123 -3.67 -19.85 -1.34
CA PRO A 123 -3.75 -18.76 -2.29
C PRO A 123 -2.94 -17.56 -1.80
N VAL A 124 -2.23 -16.91 -2.71
CA VAL A 124 -1.36 -15.78 -2.42
C VAL A 124 -1.36 -14.80 -3.59
N PHE A 125 -1.37 -13.51 -3.25
CA PHE A 125 -1.15 -12.42 -4.18
C PHE A 125 0.35 -12.16 -4.34
N TYR A 126 0.77 -12.07 -5.60
CA TYR A 126 2.13 -11.75 -6.00
C TYR A 126 2.12 -10.70 -7.11
N LEU A 127 3.21 -9.96 -7.24
CA LEU A 127 3.38 -9.00 -8.33
C LEU A 127 3.78 -9.75 -9.60
N ASN A 128 2.97 -9.60 -10.66
CA ASN A 128 3.20 -10.30 -11.91
C ASN A 128 4.47 -9.80 -12.61
N GLY A 129 5.34 -10.71 -13.04
CA GLY A 129 6.62 -10.37 -13.67
C GLY A 129 7.76 -10.05 -12.70
N TRP A 130 7.53 -10.15 -11.39
CA TRP A 130 8.53 -9.87 -10.35
C TRP A 130 9.21 -11.10 -9.76
N ALA A 131 9.09 -12.26 -10.43
CA ALA A 131 9.79 -13.48 -10.03
C ALA A 131 11.31 -13.23 -10.01
N ASN A 132 11.99 -13.71 -8.96
CA ASN A 132 13.43 -13.52 -8.73
C ASN A 132 13.93 -12.08 -8.48
N HIS A 133 13.05 -11.06 -8.40
CA HIS A 133 13.48 -9.71 -8.05
C HIS A 133 13.78 -9.62 -6.56
N ASP A 134 15.03 -9.27 -6.22
CA ASP A 134 15.51 -9.14 -4.85
C ASP A 134 14.94 -7.92 -4.13
N LYS A 135 14.60 -6.86 -4.88
CA LYS A 135 14.05 -5.61 -4.35
C LYS A 135 12.94 -5.08 -5.23
N ILE A 136 11.87 -4.63 -4.59
CA ILE A 136 10.74 -3.95 -5.22
C ILE A 136 10.59 -2.58 -4.57
N SER A 137 10.46 -1.52 -5.37
CA SER A 137 10.25 -0.18 -4.83
C SER A 137 8.86 -0.06 -4.19
N ALA A 138 8.73 0.90 -3.27
CA ALA A 138 7.45 1.24 -2.66
C ALA A 138 6.36 1.59 -3.70
N ASP A 139 6.77 2.22 -4.79
CA ASP A 139 5.87 2.70 -5.84
C ASP A 139 5.42 1.54 -6.72
N ASP A 140 6.35 0.71 -7.18
CA ASP A 140 6.05 -0.50 -7.97
C ASP A 140 5.14 -1.43 -7.19
N TYR A 141 5.45 -1.67 -5.91
CA TYR A 141 4.63 -2.52 -5.03
C TYR A 141 3.15 -2.09 -4.99
N ARG A 142 2.88 -0.78 -5.06
CA ARG A 142 1.52 -0.22 -5.01
C ARG A 142 0.88 -0.02 -6.37
N LYS A 143 1.65 0.16 -7.44
CA LYS A 143 1.13 0.56 -8.76
C LYS A 143 1.14 -0.56 -9.80
N ASP A 144 1.93 -1.60 -9.59
CA ASP A 144 2.00 -2.73 -10.52
C ASP A 144 0.80 -3.67 -10.41
N VAL A 145 0.80 -4.63 -11.35
CA VAL A 145 -0.22 -5.65 -11.48
C VAL A 145 0.05 -6.78 -10.52
N TRP A 146 -0.99 -7.15 -9.78
CA TRP A 146 -1.02 -8.28 -8.88
C TRP A 146 -1.78 -9.43 -9.54
N ASN A 147 -1.27 -10.65 -9.39
CA ASN A 147 -1.97 -11.86 -9.75
C ASN A 147 -2.21 -12.70 -8.49
N LEU A 148 -3.17 -13.61 -8.59
CA LEU A 148 -3.46 -14.60 -7.56
C LEU A 148 -2.96 -15.96 -8.05
N GLY A 149 -2.21 -16.67 -7.22
CA GLY A 149 -1.71 -18.01 -7.51
C GLY A 149 -1.66 -18.86 -6.25
N ASN A 150 -1.14 -20.07 -6.38
CA ASN A 150 -1.01 -20.98 -5.26
C ASN A 150 0.46 -21.25 -4.95
N ILE A 151 0.77 -21.40 -3.67
CA ILE A 151 2.09 -21.85 -3.25
C ILE A 151 2.32 -23.29 -3.72
N THR A 152 3.30 -23.51 -4.58
CA THR A 152 3.65 -24.84 -5.09
C THR A 152 4.80 -25.48 -4.31
N SER A 153 5.68 -24.67 -3.70
CA SER A 153 6.78 -25.17 -2.87
C SER A 153 7.16 -24.18 -1.77
N VAL A 154 7.54 -24.73 -0.62
CA VAL A 154 8.07 -24.00 0.54
C VAL A 154 9.55 -24.31 0.80
N GLU A 155 10.18 -25.08 -0.08
CA GLU A 155 11.57 -25.52 0.09
C GLU A 155 12.54 -24.35 0.14
N LEU A 156 12.22 -23.23 -0.50
CA LEU A 156 13.07 -22.03 -0.54
C LEU A 156 12.86 -21.09 0.66
N LEU A 157 12.09 -21.47 1.68
CA LEU A 157 11.86 -20.62 2.85
C LEU A 157 13.15 -20.26 3.60
N TYR A 158 14.19 -21.11 3.53
CA TYR A 158 15.52 -20.80 4.07
C TYR A 158 16.20 -19.61 3.37
N LYS A 159 15.77 -19.25 2.16
CA LYS A 159 16.17 -18.06 1.40
C LYS A 159 15.13 -16.93 1.47
N ASN A 160 14.15 -17.03 2.36
CA ASN A 160 12.99 -16.12 2.42
C ASN A 160 12.20 -16.08 1.09
N GLN A 161 12.07 -17.22 0.42
CA GLN A 161 11.29 -17.36 -0.80
C GLN A 161 10.29 -18.51 -0.70
N VAL A 162 9.23 -18.44 -1.50
CA VAL A 162 8.33 -19.55 -1.80
C VAL A 162 8.15 -19.64 -3.30
N GLU A 163 7.79 -20.82 -3.79
CA GLU A 163 7.42 -21.00 -5.19
C GLU A 163 5.91 -20.78 -5.35
N ILE A 164 5.55 -19.99 -6.36
CA ILE A 164 4.18 -19.72 -6.78
C ILE A 164 4.10 -20.02 -8.26
N ASP A 165 3.21 -20.92 -8.66
CA ASP A 165 3.01 -21.34 -10.05
C ASP A 165 4.32 -21.73 -10.78
N GLY A 166 5.28 -22.34 -10.06
CA GLY A 166 6.56 -22.77 -10.62
C GLY A 166 7.68 -21.71 -10.63
N ALA A 167 7.44 -20.51 -10.08
CA ALA A 167 8.43 -19.44 -10.02
C ALA A 167 8.69 -18.98 -8.57
N PRO A 168 9.94 -18.68 -8.19
CA PRO A 168 10.27 -18.24 -6.83
C PRO A 168 9.99 -16.75 -6.62
N TYR A 169 9.33 -16.45 -5.50
CA TYR A 169 9.03 -15.09 -5.05
C TYR A 169 9.51 -14.87 -3.62
N TYR A 170 10.00 -13.66 -3.34
CA TYR A 170 10.38 -13.27 -1.99
C TYR A 170 9.16 -13.02 -1.12
N ILE A 171 9.15 -13.65 0.05
CA ILE A 171 7.99 -13.70 0.95
C ILE A 171 7.56 -12.33 1.48
N GLU A 172 8.48 -11.37 1.53
CA GLU A 172 8.24 -10.04 2.08
C GLU A 172 7.33 -9.17 1.20
N TYR A 173 7.21 -9.51 -0.10
CA TYR A 173 6.35 -8.82 -1.05
C TYR A 173 5.01 -9.53 -1.28
N LEU A 174 4.80 -10.67 -0.65
CA LEU A 174 3.57 -11.45 -0.84
C LEU A 174 2.45 -10.95 0.08
N ARG A 175 1.21 -11.05 -0.42
CA ARG A 175 0.01 -10.76 0.36
C ARG A 175 -0.92 -11.95 0.33
N VAL A 176 -1.61 -12.22 1.42
CA VAL A 176 -2.64 -13.27 1.46
C VAL A 176 -4.03 -12.66 1.45
N PRO A 177 -4.98 -13.28 0.71
CA PRO A 177 -6.40 -12.97 0.83
C PRO A 177 -6.88 -12.96 2.28
N THR A 178 -7.65 -11.96 2.67
CA THR A 178 -8.43 -11.98 3.92
C THR A 178 -9.89 -12.31 3.68
N ASP A 179 -10.35 -12.16 2.43
CA ASP A 179 -11.69 -12.49 1.99
C ASP A 179 -11.67 -13.80 1.18
N PRO A 180 -12.80 -14.51 1.07
CA PRO A 180 -12.88 -15.73 0.26
C PRO A 180 -12.51 -15.48 -1.20
N VAL A 181 -11.58 -16.27 -1.71
CA VAL A 181 -11.28 -16.37 -3.15
C VAL A 181 -12.39 -17.21 -3.80
N LYS A 182 -12.93 -16.73 -4.94
CA LYS A 182 -14.07 -17.32 -5.64
C LYS A 182 -13.76 -17.60 -7.11
#